data_AF-A0A9D3Q7E6-F1
#
_entry.id   AF-A0A9D3Q7E6-F1
#
_cell.length_a   1.000
_cell.length_b   1.000
_cell.length_c   1.000
_cell.angle_alpha   90.00
_cell.angle_beta   90.00
_cell.angle_gamma   90.00
#
_symmetry.space_group_name_H-M   'P 1'
#
loop_
_entity.id
_entity.type
_entity.pdbx_description
1 polymer ?
#
loop_
_entity_poly.entity_id
_entity_poly.type
_entity_poly.pdbx_seq_one_letter_code
_entity_poly.pdbx_strand_id
1 'polypeptide(L)'
;MKLLTLLPGLACLMAFFLCNGSECGTVRGKARSKRELVRIREAKTTFPGACATRLPRGKRSLPGMDRRSSRQSRTGDNNSGRGKAIYFTGRGDQLRLKPGVEIPRGNFTLEMWIRPEGGQRSPAVIAGLFDKCFYASSDRGWLLGIKAVSEQVNRDPRFFFSLKTDRAHKATTITSNARYAPNQWTHLAVTYNGQHMKLFVNSAQVGVSREQSGEIFSPLTKKCKVFMIGGNALSNNYRGAMEGVALWGRARPQQEIAGGMRSRQRPSDPSLVIHETFENPSRKWLTVKDGSFPREGPGLGGGALDTSLEPPACGQTICDNVEVAASYNSFWEFRRPRTVRYRVVNVSDDSRRRPTVTAKQISLQHQHLNEAFGPYNITWELSVHNVYNTSLRRRLVLANCDAGKVGDEECDPECNHTLTGYDAGYCRKHKPHCPPDKPGNGACDPECNVDAHGYDNGDCCNPNVTDVTKTCFNPSSPLR
;
A
#
# COMPACT_ATOMS: atom_id res chain seq x y z
N MET A 1 13.16 50.15 12.46
CA MET A 1 14.04 51.01 13.29
C MET A 1 13.81 50.61 14.74
N LYS A 2 14.71 50.03 15.53
CA LYS A 2 16.18 49.95 15.53
C LYS A 2 16.65 48.51 15.80
N LEU A 3 17.76 48.15 15.15
CA LEU A 3 18.64 47.01 15.40
C LEU A 3 19.59 47.29 16.58
N LEU A 4 20.06 46.23 17.26
CA LEU A 4 21.47 45.75 17.39
C LEU A 4 21.57 44.85 18.66
N THR A 5 21.82 43.52 18.64
CA THR A 5 23.05 42.72 18.30
C THR A 5 24.24 43.08 19.20
N LEU A 6 25.02 42.21 19.88
CA LEU A 6 25.62 40.86 19.66
C LEU A 6 26.07 40.31 21.06
N LEU A 7 25.90 39.02 21.43
CA LEU A 7 26.82 37.84 21.34
C LEU A 7 28.21 37.99 22.05
N PRO A 8 29.00 36.93 22.36
CA PRO A 8 28.75 35.54 22.82
C PRO A 8 29.77 35.04 23.91
N GLY A 9 29.66 33.78 24.39
CA GLY A 9 30.76 33.05 25.07
C GLY A 9 30.28 32.06 26.16
N LEU A 10 29.95 30.80 25.86
CA LEU A 10 30.83 29.60 25.89
C LEU A 10 31.57 29.35 27.23
N ALA A 11 31.10 28.39 28.04
CA ALA A 11 31.87 27.23 28.53
C ALA A 11 31.08 26.37 29.56
N CYS A 12 31.45 25.08 29.64
CA CYS A 12 30.88 23.95 30.40
C CYS A 12 29.57 23.39 29.83
N LEU A 13 29.54 22.43 28.88
CA LEU A 13 30.27 21.16 28.79
C LEU A 13 30.17 20.32 30.07
N MET A 14 29.29 19.32 30.08
CA MET A 14 29.57 17.88 30.33
C MET A 14 28.31 17.14 30.80
N ALA A 15 27.65 16.41 29.89
CA ALA A 15 27.01 15.10 30.11
C ALA A 15 26.42 14.57 28.80
N PHE A 16 27.28 14.00 27.96
CA PHE A 16 26.88 13.00 26.97
C PHE A 16 26.56 11.70 27.70
N PHE A 17 25.44 11.03 27.40
CA PHE A 17 25.39 9.64 26.89
C PHE A 17 23.93 9.10 26.79
N LEU A 18 23.63 8.56 25.60
CA LEU A 18 22.66 7.49 25.27
C LEU A 18 21.16 7.83 25.15
N CYS A 19 20.75 8.27 23.97
CA CYS A 19 19.46 7.86 23.38
C CYS A 19 19.74 6.88 22.24
N ASN A 20 19.73 5.58 22.55
CA ASN A 20 19.69 4.54 21.52
C ASN A 20 18.29 4.53 20.89
N GLY A 21 18.26 4.67 19.56
CA GLY A 21 17.08 4.42 18.76
C GLY A 21 16.63 2.97 18.89
N SER A 22 15.31 2.77 18.85
CA SER A 22 14.69 1.45 18.84
C SER A 22 15.05 0.71 17.55
N GLU A 23 15.99 -0.23 17.65
CA GLU A 23 16.18 -1.31 16.68
C GLU A 23 15.06 -2.34 16.86
N CYS A 24 14.26 -2.58 15.82
CA CYS A 24 13.42 -3.79 15.75
C CYS A 24 14.32 -5.00 15.46
N GLY A 25 14.83 -5.63 16.53
CA GLY A 25 15.60 -6.87 16.45
C GLY A 25 14.73 -8.07 16.07
N THR A 26 15.05 -8.72 14.95
CA THR A 26 14.60 -10.07 14.63
C THR A 26 15.18 -11.05 15.65
N VAL A 27 14.32 -11.78 16.37
CA VAL A 27 14.73 -12.84 17.30
C VAL A 27 15.44 -13.95 16.52
N ARG A 28 16.70 -14.19 16.88
CA ARG A 28 17.54 -15.28 16.38
C ARG A 28 16.97 -16.61 16.88
N GLY A 29 16.25 -17.33 16.03
CA GLY A 29 15.68 -18.63 16.34
C GLY A 29 16.77 -19.66 16.69
N LYS A 30 16.70 -20.24 17.89
CA LYS A 30 17.41 -21.47 18.23
C LYS A 30 16.83 -22.61 17.38
N ALA A 31 17.70 -23.37 16.72
CA ALA A 31 17.33 -24.57 15.98
C ALA A 31 16.63 -25.58 16.92
N ARG A 32 15.37 -25.92 16.62
CA ARG A 32 14.66 -27.02 17.30
C ARG A 32 14.93 -28.36 16.60
N SER A 33 15.03 -29.39 17.42
CA SER A 33 15.39 -30.77 17.06
C SER A 33 14.34 -31.44 16.16
N LYS A 34 14.79 -32.27 15.22
CA LYS A 34 13.98 -33.08 14.27
C LYS A 34 12.96 -34.04 14.93
N ARG A 35 12.97 -34.20 16.26
CA ARG A 35 12.05 -35.10 16.98
C ARG A 35 10.69 -34.49 17.32
N GLU A 36 10.52 -33.17 17.23
CA GLU A 36 9.27 -32.48 17.62
C GLU A 36 8.28 -32.29 16.44
N LEU A 37 8.75 -32.43 15.19
CA LEU A 37 7.93 -32.28 13.98
C LEU A 37 7.01 -33.48 13.68
N VAL A 38 7.11 -34.58 14.43
CA VAL A 38 6.33 -35.81 14.16
C VAL A 38 5.05 -35.89 15.02
N ARG A 39 4.95 -35.19 16.15
CA ARG A 39 3.74 -35.21 17.00
C ARG A 39 2.63 -34.25 16.57
N ILE A 40 2.89 -33.30 15.69
CA ILE A 40 1.89 -32.32 15.22
C ILE A 40 1.06 -32.86 14.04
N ARG A 41 1.39 -34.04 13.50
CA ARG A 41 0.72 -34.60 12.32
C ARG A 41 -0.51 -35.47 12.62
N GLU A 42 -0.83 -35.72 13.90
CA GLU A 42 -1.92 -36.65 14.28
C GLU A 42 -3.08 -36.00 15.06
N ALA A 43 -3.06 -34.69 15.30
CA ALA A 43 -4.15 -34.01 16.03
C ALA A 43 -4.70 -32.81 15.24
N LYS A 44 -5.41 -33.07 14.14
CA LYS A 44 -6.36 -32.12 13.55
C LYS A 44 -7.41 -32.80 12.68
N THR A 45 -8.25 -33.61 13.33
CA THR A 45 -9.59 -33.91 12.84
C THR A 45 -10.60 -33.23 13.78
N THR A 46 -11.65 -32.69 13.17
CA THR A 46 -12.91 -32.22 13.78
C THR A 46 -12.97 -30.77 14.27
N PHE A 47 -13.40 -29.87 13.38
CA PHE A 47 -14.23 -28.71 13.72
C PHE A 47 -15.37 -28.62 12.69
N PRO A 48 -16.65 -28.53 13.11
CA PRO A 48 -17.77 -28.34 12.21
C PRO A 48 -18.19 -26.86 12.11
N GLY A 49 -18.69 -26.48 10.93
CA GLY A 49 -19.71 -25.43 10.82
C GLY A 49 -19.28 -24.08 10.24
N ALA A 50 -19.31 -23.95 8.91
CA ALA A 50 -19.72 -22.70 8.26
C ALA A 50 -20.38 -23.03 6.91
N CYS A 51 -21.65 -22.63 6.77
CA CYS A 51 -22.49 -22.89 5.61
C CYS A 51 -21.95 -22.21 4.35
N ALA A 52 -21.64 -23.00 3.33
CA ALA A 52 -21.49 -22.53 1.95
C ALA A 52 -22.34 -23.43 1.05
N THR A 53 -23.41 -22.85 0.50
CA THR A 53 -24.23 -23.46 -0.54
C THR A 53 -23.39 -23.70 -1.79
N ARG A 54 -23.11 -24.98 -2.09
CA ARG A 54 -22.61 -25.43 -3.39
C ARG A 54 -23.77 -25.58 -4.37
N LEU A 55 -23.59 -25.10 -5.59
CA LEU A 55 -24.24 -25.66 -6.78
C LEU A 55 -23.21 -25.87 -7.91
N PRO A 56 -23.47 -26.81 -8.84
CA PRO A 56 -22.44 -27.63 -9.48
C PRO A 56 -21.95 -27.13 -10.83
N ARG A 57 -20.73 -27.59 -11.18
CA ARG A 57 -20.13 -27.54 -12.53
C ARG A 57 -21.05 -28.22 -13.56
N GLY A 58 -21.45 -27.45 -14.58
CA GLY A 58 -22.04 -27.90 -15.84
C GLY A 58 -21.14 -27.55 -17.03
N LYS A 59 -21.31 -28.28 -18.14
CA LYS A 59 -20.34 -28.54 -19.22
C LYS A 59 -20.20 -27.42 -20.28
N ARG A 60 -19.11 -27.54 -21.04
CA ARG A 60 -18.79 -26.92 -22.35
C ARG A 60 -20.00 -26.71 -23.28
N SER A 61 -20.03 -25.55 -23.92
CA SER A 61 -20.52 -25.39 -25.30
C SER A 61 -19.74 -24.29 -26.02
N LEU A 62 -19.51 -24.52 -27.31
CA LEU A 62 -18.76 -23.70 -28.27
C LEU A 62 -19.54 -22.43 -28.66
N PRO A 63 -18.88 -21.34 -29.11
CA PRO A 63 -19.59 -20.13 -29.52
C PRO A 63 -20.20 -20.27 -30.92
N GLY A 64 -21.50 -19.96 -31.00
CA GLY A 64 -22.23 -19.79 -32.24
C GLY A 64 -21.85 -18.49 -32.96
N MET A 65 -21.74 -18.59 -34.29
CA MET A 65 -21.62 -17.48 -35.21
C MET A 65 -22.89 -16.61 -35.16
N ASP A 66 -22.73 -15.32 -34.85
CA ASP A 66 -23.70 -14.31 -35.24
C ASP A 66 -23.06 -13.31 -36.20
N ARG A 67 -23.43 -13.49 -37.47
CA ARG A 67 -23.30 -12.48 -38.52
C ARG A 67 -24.28 -11.34 -38.22
N ARG A 68 -23.78 -10.15 -37.89
CA ARG A 68 -24.49 -8.90 -38.23
C ARG A 68 -23.55 -7.88 -38.87
N SER A 69 -23.70 -7.85 -40.18
CA SER A 69 -23.49 -6.80 -41.18
C SER A 69 -22.85 -5.48 -40.73
N SER A 70 -21.70 -5.23 -41.36
CA SER A 70 -21.17 -3.94 -41.77
C SER A 70 -22.22 -2.86 -42.03
N ARG A 71 -22.12 -1.75 -41.29
CA ARG A 71 -22.32 -0.42 -41.88
C ARG A 71 -21.02 0.35 -41.78
N GLN A 72 -20.33 0.42 -42.93
CA GLN A 72 -19.28 1.40 -43.20
C GLN A 72 -19.84 2.81 -42.99
N SER A 73 -19.30 3.54 -42.03
CA SER A 73 -19.19 4.99 -42.14
C SER A 73 -17.73 5.31 -42.38
N ARG A 74 -17.38 5.49 -43.65
CA ARG A 74 -16.14 6.12 -44.06
C ARG A 74 -16.30 7.62 -43.81
N THR A 75 -15.84 8.08 -42.65
CA THR A 75 -15.41 9.46 -42.47
C THR A 75 -13.90 9.43 -42.34
N GLY A 76 -13.24 9.74 -43.45
CA GLY A 76 -11.79 9.96 -43.49
C GLY A 76 -11.49 11.26 -42.75
N ASP A 77 -11.20 11.14 -41.46
CA ASP A 77 -10.52 12.21 -40.73
C ASP A 77 -9.02 12.05 -40.95
N ASN A 78 -8.49 12.89 -41.84
CA ASN A 78 -7.07 13.15 -42.02
C ASN A 78 -6.49 13.68 -40.69
N ASN A 79 -6.02 12.77 -39.83
CA ASN A 79 -5.48 13.11 -38.52
C ASN A 79 -3.95 13.00 -38.52
N SER A 80 -3.29 13.86 -39.30
CA SER A 80 -1.84 13.93 -39.50
C SER A 80 -1.06 14.48 -38.29
N GLY A 81 -1.59 14.31 -37.08
CA GLY A 81 -0.93 14.71 -35.81
C GLY A 81 -1.20 13.74 -34.66
N ARG A 82 -1.81 12.58 -34.90
CA ARG A 82 -1.98 11.54 -33.88
C ARG A 82 -0.71 10.69 -33.81
N GLY A 83 -0.02 10.74 -32.67
CA GLY A 83 1.02 9.77 -32.36
C GLY A 83 0.52 8.34 -32.53
N LYS A 84 1.41 7.44 -32.95
CA LYS A 84 1.13 6.01 -33.13
C LYS A 84 1.47 5.27 -31.84
N ALA A 85 0.65 4.27 -31.51
CA ALA A 85 1.05 3.28 -30.52
C ALA A 85 1.91 2.20 -31.20
N ILE A 86 2.92 1.73 -30.48
CA ILE A 86 3.69 0.55 -30.85
C ILE A 86 3.40 -0.59 -29.88
N TYR A 87 3.57 -1.83 -30.32
CA TYR A 87 3.34 -3.04 -29.55
C TYR A 87 4.62 -3.87 -29.44
N PHE A 88 5.07 -4.07 -28.21
CA PHE A 88 6.13 -5.00 -27.87
C PHE A 88 5.53 -6.40 -27.61
N THR A 89 5.99 -7.38 -28.36
CA THR A 89 5.71 -8.82 -28.25
C THR A 89 6.42 -9.46 -27.05
N GLY A 90 7.46 -8.82 -26.52
CA GLY A 90 8.33 -9.36 -25.47
C GLY A 90 9.40 -10.31 -26.00
N ARG A 91 9.70 -10.28 -27.30
CA ARG A 91 10.65 -11.17 -27.98
C ARG A 91 11.51 -10.40 -28.98
N GLY A 92 12.67 -9.92 -28.53
CA GLY A 92 13.70 -9.35 -29.41
C GLY A 92 13.30 -8.03 -30.08
N ASP A 93 12.31 -7.33 -29.55
CA ASP A 93 11.77 -6.08 -30.09
C ASP A 93 12.07 -4.87 -29.22
N GLN A 94 13.11 -4.97 -28.39
CA GLN A 94 13.55 -3.85 -27.55
C GLN A 94 14.19 -2.78 -28.42
N LEU A 95 13.92 -1.52 -28.08
CA LEU A 95 14.46 -0.36 -28.77
C LEU A 95 15.50 0.33 -27.90
N ARG A 96 16.60 0.72 -28.52
CA ARG A 96 17.69 1.48 -27.92
C ARG A 96 17.76 2.86 -28.55
N LEU A 97 17.88 3.90 -27.75
CA LEU A 97 18.07 5.25 -28.27
C LEU A 97 19.41 5.37 -28.99
N LYS A 98 19.40 6.01 -30.17
CA LYS A 98 20.63 6.31 -30.92
C LYS A 98 21.61 7.15 -30.09
N PRO A 99 22.92 6.91 -30.22
CA PRO A 99 23.92 7.83 -29.69
C PRO A 99 23.72 9.24 -30.27
N GLY A 100 23.94 10.27 -29.46
CA GLY A 100 23.85 11.68 -29.88
C GLY A 100 22.82 12.50 -29.13
N VAL A 101 21.86 11.86 -28.46
CA VAL A 101 20.97 12.53 -27.50
C VAL A 101 21.64 12.54 -26.13
N GLU A 102 21.72 13.72 -25.51
CA GLU A 102 22.26 13.88 -24.17
C GLU A 102 21.23 13.43 -23.12
N ILE A 103 21.49 12.30 -22.47
CA ILE A 103 20.66 11.81 -21.37
C ILE A 103 20.97 12.61 -20.09
N PRO A 104 19.95 13.08 -19.35
CA PRO A 104 20.15 13.77 -18.08
C PRO A 104 20.91 12.93 -17.07
N ARG A 105 21.87 13.55 -16.39
CA ARG A 105 22.70 12.93 -15.35
C ARG A 105 22.09 13.03 -13.96
N GLY A 106 21.38 14.12 -13.69
CA GLY A 106 20.75 14.39 -12.40
C GLY A 106 19.25 14.35 -12.55
N ASN A 107 18.64 15.53 -12.59
CA ASN A 107 17.19 15.65 -12.58
C ASN A 107 16.56 15.13 -13.87
N PHE A 108 15.48 14.36 -13.77
CA PHE A 108 14.73 13.94 -14.93
C PHE A 108 13.28 13.63 -14.62
N THR A 109 12.48 13.58 -15.70
CA THR A 109 11.14 13.02 -15.71
C THR A 109 11.02 12.09 -16.91
N LEU A 110 10.42 10.92 -16.73
CA LEU A 110 10.05 10.02 -17.83
C LEU A 110 8.54 9.80 -17.75
N GLU A 111 7.84 9.98 -18.87
CA GLU A 111 6.39 9.77 -19.00
C GLU A 111 6.09 8.91 -20.22
N MET A 112 5.07 8.07 -20.11
CA MET A 112 4.58 7.26 -21.21
C MET A 112 3.17 6.73 -20.94
N TRP A 113 2.44 6.47 -22.02
CA TRP A 113 1.26 5.64 -21.98
C TRP A 113 1.63 4.18 -22.25
N ILE A 114 1.09 3.27 -21.45
CA ILE A 114 1.28 1.83 -21.62
C ILE A 114 -0.03 1.07 -21.52
N ARG A 115 -0.09 -0.08 -22.20
CA ARG A 115 -1.17 -1.07 -22.09
C ARG A 115 -0.54 -2.45 -21.88
N PRO A 116 -0.10 -2.76 -20.65
CA PRO A 116 0.58 -4.01 -20.34
C PRO A 116 -0.35 -5.21 -20.49
N GLU A 117 0.13 -6.30 -21.07
CA GLU A 117 -0.62 -7.56 -21.06
C GLU A 117 -0.48 -8.30 -19.73
N GLY A 118 -1.43 -9.19 -19.45
CA GLY A 118 -1.34 -10.13 -18.34
C GLY A 118 -0.21 -11.15 -18.55
N GLY A 119 0.29 -11.76 -17.48
CA GLY A 119 1.31 -12.82 -17.58
C GLY A 119 2.70 -12.33 -18.02
N GLN A 120 3.10 -11.13 -17.57
CA GLN A 120 4.47 -10.66 -17.67
C GLN A 120 5.45 -11.59 -16.94
N ARG A 121 6.71 -11.63 -17.39
CA ARG A 121 7.80 -12.19 -16.58
C ARG A 121 8.09 -11.22 -15.41
N SER A 122 8.65 -11.74 -14.32
CA SER A 122 9.07 -10.92 -13.18
C SER A 122 10.59 -10.88 -13.09
N PRO A 123 11.24 -9.72 -13.25
CA PRO A 123 10.66 -8.43 -13.68
C PRO A 123 10.43 -8.37 -15.20
N ALA A 124 9.51 -7.51 -15.63
CA ALA A 124 9.38 -7.04 -17.01
C ALA A 124 9.73 -5.55 -17.06
N VAL A 125 10.77 -5.20 -17.82
CA VAL A 125 11.28 -3.82 -17.89
C VAL A 125 10.61 -3.09 -19.04
N ILE A 126 9.91 -2.00 -18.71
CA ILE A 126 9.24 -1.13 -19.68
C ILE A 126 10.25 -0.15 -20.29
N ALA A 127 11.06 0.47 -19.44
CA ALA A 127 12.09 1.42 -19.83
C ALA A 127 13.23 1.44 -18.80
N GLY A 128 14.44 1.78 -19.23
CA GLY A 128 15.56 1.90 -18.32
C GLY A 128 16.78 2.58 -18.91
N LEU A 129 17.60 3.12 -18.03
CA LEU A 129 18.95 3.60 -18.33
C LEU A 129 19.96 2.57 -17.83
N PHE A 130 20.74 2.02 -18.77
CA PHE A 130 21.67 0.94 -18.52
C PHE A 130 23.12 1.37 -18.71
N ASP A 131 24.04 0.62 -18.13
CA ASP A 131 25.47 0.77 -18.34
C ASP A 131 26.02 -0.36 -19.24
N LYS A 132 26.33 -0.04 -20.50
CA LYS A 132 26.91 -1.02 -21.44
C LYS A 132 28.39 -1.31 -21.22
N CYS A 133 29.07 -0.52 -20.40
CA CYS A 133 30.48 -0.79 -20.07
C CYS A 133 30.60 -1.77 -18.90
N PHE A 134 29.49 -2.07 -18.21
CA PHE A 134 29.44 -3.03 -17.13
C PHE A 134 28.15 -3.85 -17.17
N TYR A 135 28.05 -4.76 -18.14
CA TYR A 135 26.86 -5.61 -18.35
C TYR A 135 26.50 -6.51 -17.16
N ALA A 136 27.45 -6.79 -16.26
CA ALA A 136 27.24 -7.64 -15.09
C ALA A 136 26.36 -7.00 -14.02
N SER A 137 26.11 -5.68 -14.05
CA SER A 137 25.22 -5.04 -13.09
C SER A 137 24.04 -4.33 -13.75
N SER A 138 22.84 -4.83 -13.47
CA SER A 138 21.58 -4.15 -13.79
C SER A 138 21.27 -2.96 -12.88
N ASP A 139 22.10 -2.72 -11.86
CA ASP A 139 21.86 -1.69 -10.86
C ASP A 139 22.47 -0.32 -11.20
N ARG A 140 23.28 -0.18 -12.26
CA ARG A 140 23.97 1.08 -12.59
C ARG A 140 23.17 2.03 -13.50
N GLY A 141 22.04 2.49 -12.98
CA GLY A 141 21.17 3.47 -13.62
C GLY A 141 19.78 3.45 -13.01
N TRP A 142 18.75 3.36 -13.84
CA TRP A 142 17.37 3.26 -13.37
C TRP A 142 16.50 2.37 -14.25
N LEU A 143 15.48 1.77 -13.65
CA LEU A 143 14.54 0.85 -14.29
C LEU A 143 13.11 1.21 -13.92
N LEU A 144 12.23 1.25 -14.91
CA LEU A 144 10.80 1.34 -14.76
C LEU A 144 10.18 0.06 -15.35
N GLY A 145 9.35 -0.64 -14.57
CA GLY A 145 8.82 -1.92 -14.99
C GLY A 145 7.71 -2.47 -14.13
N ILE A 146 7.42 -3.75 -14.32
CA ILE A 146 6.47 -4.55 -13.53
C ILE A 146 7.26 -5.66 -12.84
N LYS A 147 7.05 -5.86 -11.53
CA LYS A 147 7.64 -6.98 -10.77
C LYS A 147 6.64 -7.57 -9.80
N ALA A 148 6.79 -8.86 -9.52
CA ALA A 148 6.10 -9.54 -8.43
C ALA A 148 6.67 -9.06 -7.08
N VAL A 149 5.80 -8.68 -6.13
CA VAL A 149 6.22 -8.31 -4.76
C VAL A 149 6.18 -9.51 -3.81
N SER A 150 5.41 -10.54 -4.14
CA SER A 150 5.35 -11.81 -3.40
C SER A 150 5.74 -12.97 -4.31
N GLU A 151 6.55 -13.91 -3.79
CA GLU A 151 6.90 -15.15 -4.48
C GLU A 151 5.82 -16.25 -4.33
N GLN A 152 4.81 -16.02 -3.50
CA GLN A 152 3.72 -16.98 -3.27
C GLN A 152 2.74 -17.04 -4.47
N VAL A 153 1.79 -17.99 -4.42
CA VAL A 153 0.82 -18.32 -5.49
C VAL A 153 0.11 -17.09 -6.08
N ASN A 154 -0.06 -16.02 -5.30
CA ASN A 154 -0.60 -14.76 -5.75
C ASN A 154 0.53 -13.73 -5.94
N ARG A 155 1.30 -13.87 -7.03
CA ARG A 155 2.53 -13.13 -7.37
C ARG A 155 2.45 -11.59 -7.39
N ASP A 156 1.33 -11.00 -6.96
CA ASP A 156 1.10 -9.57 -6.74
C ASP A 156 1.95 -8.62 -7.60
N PRO A 157 1.71 -8.56 -8.93
CA PRO A 157 2.57 -7.84 -9.82
C PRO A 157 2.25 -6.35 -9.80
N ARG A 158 3.26 -5.53 -9.50
CA ARG A 158 3.12 -4.09 -9.30
C ARG A 158 4.09 -3.32 -10.19
N PHE A 159 3.77 -2.07 -10.51
CA PHE A 159 4.72 -1.18 -11.13
C PHE A 159 5.85 -0.87 -10.15
N PHE A 160 7.08 -0.77 -10.65
CA PHE A 160 8.23 -0.41 -9.83
C PHE A 160 9.11 0.61 -10.55
N PHE A 161 9.76 1.44 -9.74
CA PHE A 161 10.83 2.32 -10.17
C PHE A 161 12.07 2.04 -9.30
N SER A 162 13.15 1.59 -9.92
CA SER A 162 14.44 1.35 -9.27
C SER A 162 15.45 2.36 -9.77
N LEU A 163 16.26 2.92 -8.87
CA LEU A 163 17.29 3.90 -9.20
C LEU A 163 18.51 3.69 -8.30
N LYS A 164 19.71 3.83 -8.88
CA LYS A 164 20.98 3.90 -8.17
C LYS A 164 21.75 5.13 -8.65
N THR A 165 22.16 5.97 -7.71
CA THR A 165 23.07 7.08 -8.03
C THR A 165 24.52 6.61 -8.09
N ASP A 166 25.37 7.42 -8.72
CA ASP A 166 26.78 7.10 -8.98
C ASP A 166 27.55 6.72 -7.71
N ARG A 167 27.22 7.39 -6.60
CA ARG A 167 27.86 7.20 -5.28
C ARG A 167 27.15 6.18 -4.40
N ALA A 168 25.97 5.68 -4.78
CA ALA A 168 25.22 4.75 -3.96
C ALA A 168 25.78 3.33 -4.06
N HIS A 169 25.85 2.62 -2.93
CA HIS A 169 26.29 1.23 -2.91
C HIS A 169 25.24 0.26 -3.47
N LYS A 170 23.95 0.56 -3.26
CA LYS A 170 22.81 -0.26 -3.69
C LYS A 170 21.75 0.61 -4.36
N ALA A 171 20.97 0.01 -5.24
CA ALA A 171 19.77 0.64 -5.80
C ALA A 171 18.65 0.70 -4.75
N THR A 172 17.82 1.73 -4.83
CA THR A 172 16.54 1.83 -4.12
C THR A 172 15.41 1.55 -5.09
N THR A 173 14.43 0.75 -4.68
CA THR A 173 13.24 0.47 -5.47
C THR A 173 11.98 0.87 -4.73
N ILE A 174 11.15 1.70 -5.35
CA ILE A 174 9.78 1.98 -4.93
C ILE A 174 8.79 1.21 -5.80
N THR A 175 7.66 0.81 -5.23
CA THR A 175 6.60 0.04 -5.93
C THR A 175 5.25 0.72 -5.76
N SER A 176 4.36 0.55 -6.74
CA SER A 176 2.96 0.95 -6.58
C SER A 176 2.31 0.17 -5.43
N ASN A 177 1.25 0.75 -4.87
CA ASN A 177 0.43 0.14 -3.82
C ASN A 177 -0.57 -0.89 -4.35
N ALA A 178 -0.95 -0.79 -5.62
CA ALA A 178 -1.89 -1.68 -6.30
C ALA A 178 -1.21 -2.49 -7.41
N ARG A 179 -1.88 -3.57 -7.82
CA ARG A 179 -1.52 -4.37 -8.98
C ARG A 179 -1.67 -3.57 -10.25
N TYR A 180 -0.85 -3.85 -11.26
CA TYR A 180 -1.15 -3.33 -12.58
C TYR A 180 -2.40 -4.01 -13.15
N ALA A 181 -3.22 -3.25 -13.87
CA ALA A 181 -4.39 -3.78 -14.56
C ALA A 181 -4.01 -4.25 -15.99
N PRO A 182 -4.13 -5.55 -16.30
CA PRO A 182 -3.86 -6.05 -17.64
C PRO A 182 -4.79 -5.44 -18.69
N ASN A 183 -4.25 -5.18 -19.88
CA ASN A 183 -4.96 -4.73 -21.07
C ASN A 183 -5.69 -3.38 -20.91
N GLN A 184 -5.32 -2.58 -19.91
CA GLN A 184 -5.84 -1.23 -19.69
C GLN A 184 -4.76 -0.18 -19.94
N TRP A 185 -5.14 0.92 -20.61
CA TRP A 185 -4.24 2.06 -20.80
C TRP A 185 -3.98 2.73 -19.46
N THR A 186 -2.71 2.89 -19.14
CA THR A 186 -2.22 3.51 -17.91
C THR A 186 -1.16 4.54 -18.25
N HIS A 187 -1.28 5.74 -17.70
CA HIS A 187 -0.21 6.73 -17.77
C HIS A 187 0.80 6.45 -16.66
N LEU A 188 2.05 6.19 -17.03
CA LEU A 188 3.12 5.89 -16.08
C LEU A 188 4.17 7.00 -16.15
N ALA A 189 4.52 7.55 -14.98
CA ALA A 189 5.55 8.57 -14.89
C ALA A 189 6.49 8.35 -13.71
N VAL A 190 7.74 8.75 -13.86
CA VAL A 190 8.73 8.79 -12.78
C VAL A 190 9.48 10.11 -12.81
N THR A 191 9.82 10.63 -11.63
CA THR A 191 10.65 11.84 -11.49
C THR A 191 11.80 11.58 -10.53
N TYR A 192 12.95 12.18 -10.82
CA TYR A 192 14.06 12.28 -9.87
C TYR A 192 14.59 13.71 -9.88
N ASN A 193 14.75 14.32 -8.71
CA ASN A 193 15.25 15.71 -8.57
C ASN A 193 16.62 15.80 -7.88
N GLY A 194 17.39 14.70 -7.85
CA GLY A 194 18.66 14.61 -7.14
C GLY A 194 18.54 14.26 -5.65
N GLN A 195 17.33 14.22 -5.11
CA GLN A 195 17.08 13.86 -3.70
C GLN A 195 15.85 12.95 -3.51
N HIS A 196 14.80 13.15 -4.28
CA HIS A 196 13.55 12.41 -4.24
C HIS A 196 13.35 11.67 -5.55
N MET A 197 13.14 10.36 -5.45
CA MET A 197 12.61 9.55 -6.55
C MET A 197 11.11 9.34 -6.32
N LYS A 198 10.29 9.56 -7.35
CA LYS A 198 8.83 9.43 -7.27
C LYS A 198 8.29 8.59 -8.42
N LEU A 199 7.24 7.83 -8.14
CA LEU A 199 6.51 7.02 -9.11
C LEU A 199 5.06 7.50 -9.15
N PHE A 200 4.53 7.68 -10.35
CA PHE A 200 3.15 8.12 -10.60
C PHE A 200 2.43 7.14 -11.52
N VAL A 201 1.18 6.83 -11.18
CA VAL A 201 0.27 6.01 -12.00
C VAL A 201 -1.00 6.81 -12.21
N ASN A 202 -1.39 7.03 -13.47
CA ASN A 202 -2.51 7.88 -13.86
C ASN A 202 -2.44 9.28 -13.18
N SER A 203 -1.24 9.87 -13.16
CA SER A 203 -0.89 11.15 -12.50
C SER A 203 -0.94 11.18 -10.97
N ALA A 204 -1.37 10.10 -10.32
CA ALA A 204 -1.37 9.99 -8.87
C ALA A 204 0.00 9.50 -8.36
N GLN A 205 0.58 10.16 -7.36
CA GLN A 205 1.84 9.73 -6.75
C GLN A 205 1.60 8.42 -5.99
N VAL A 206 2.25 7.33 -6.40
CA VAL A 206 2.09 5.99 -5.79
C VAL A 206 3.37 5.48 -5.11
N GLY A 207 4.41 6.30 -5.04
CA GLY A 207 5.61 5.98 -4.28
C GLY A 207 6.59 7.15 -4.26
N VAL A 208 7.34 7.26 -3.18
CA VAL A 208 8.42 8.23 -3.02
C VAL A 208 9.50 7.68 -2.09
N SER A 209 10.77 8.00 -2.38
CA SER A 209 11.90 7.70 -1.50
C SER A 209 12.97 8.79 -1.59
N ARG A 210 13.72 8.95 -0.49
CA ARG A 210 14.86 9.86 -0.34
C ARG A 210 16.21 9.15 -0.16
N GLU A 211 16.24 7.82 -0.30
CA GLU A 211 17.46 7.02 -0.06
C GLU A 211 18.56 7.27 -1.09
N GLN A 212 18.22 7.78 -2.27
CA GLN A 212 19.15 8.04 -3.37
C GLN A 212 19.38 9.54 -3.51
N SER A 213 20.65 9.94 -3.55
CA SER A 213 21.04 11.36 -3.70
C SER A 213 22.18 11.55 -4.70
N GLY A 214 22.18 12.72 -5.34
CA GLY A 214 23.19 13.14 -6.32
C GLY A 214 22.94 12.67 -7.75
N GLU A 215 23.99 12.73 -8.56
CA GLU A 215 23.92 12.36 -9.98
C GLU A 215 23.81 10.84 -10.17
N ILE A 216 23.05 10.41 -11.17
CA ILE A 216 22.85 9.01 -11.55
C ILE A 216 24.14 8.40 -12.09
N PHE A 217 24.96 9.22 -12.76
CA PHE A 217 26.25 8.78 -13.31
C PHE A 217 27.25 9.92 -13.46
N SER A 218 28.55 9.58 -13.36
CA SER A 218 29.66 10.50 -13.61
C SER A 218 29.79 10.93 -15.08
N PRO A 219 30.43 12.09 -15.39
CA PRO A 219 30.67 12.49 -16.78
C PRO A 219 31.52 11.46 -17.54
N LEU A 220 32.44 10.79 -16.84
CA LEU A 220 33.35 9.79 -17.39
C LEU A 220 32.62 8.56 -17.95
N THR A 221 31.47 8.20 -17.35
CA THR A 221 30.67 7.04 -17.78
C THR A 221 29.54 7.41 -18.75
N LYS A 222 29.44 8.68 -19.18
CA LYS A 222 28.36 9.15 -20.09
C LYS A 222 28.26 8.32 -21.37
N LYS A 223 29.39 7.98 -21.99
CA LYS A 223 29.43 7.15 -23.22
C LYS A 223 28.97 5.70 -23.01
N CYS A 224 28.91 5.25 -21.76
CA CYS A 224 28.46 3.92 -21.35
C CYS A 224 26.94 3.87 -21.10
N LYS A 225 26.26 5.02 -21.04
CA LYS A 225 24.83 5.04 -20.75
C LYS A 225 23.98 4.78 -21.98
N VAL A 226 22.98 3.92 -21.80
CA VAL A 226 22.11 3.45 -22.86
C VAL A 226 20.66 3.51 -22.38
N PHE A 227 19.86 4.37 -23.00
CA PHE A 227 18.42 4.39 -22.76
C PHE A 227 17.74 3.35 -23.66
N MET A 228 16.94 2.47 -23.05
CA MET A 228 16.17 1.45 -23.76
C MET A 228 14.71 1.42 -23.31
N ILE A 229 13.84 1.00 -24.22
CA ILE A 229 12.42 0.72 -23.97
C ILE A 229 12.07 -0.68 -24.50
N GLY A 230 11.03 -1.29 -23.93
CA GLY A 230 10.57 -2.63 -24.31
C GLY A 230 11.32 -3.80 -23.67
N GLY A 231 12.35 -3.52 -22.86
CA GLY A 231 13.10 -4.55 -22.16
C GLY A 231 14.49 -4.07 -21.74
N ASN A 232 15.37 -5.03 -21.46
CA ASN A 232 16.77 -4.78 -21.14
C ASN A 232 17.68 -5.83 -21.78
N ALA A 233 19.00 -5.70 -21.59
CA ALA A 233 20.00 -6.66 -22.07
C ALA A 233 19.89 -8.06 -21.42
N LEU A 234 19.24 -8.17 -20.26
CA LEU A 234 19.01 -9.44 -19.55
C LEU A 234 17.72 -10.15 -20.00
N SER A 235 17.09 -9.71 -21.09
CA SER A 235 15.84 -10.26 -21.61
C SER A 235 14.64 -10.18 -20.65
N ASN A 236 14.62 -9.19 -19.75
CA ASN A 236 13.45 -8.83 -18.95
C ASN A 236 12.45 -8.04 -19.80
N ASN A 237 11.88 -8.70 -20.80
CA ASN A 237 11.15 -8.04 -21.88
C ASN A 237 9.73 -7.65 -21.46
N TYR A 238 9.30 -6.48 -21.93
CA TYR A 238 7.95 -6.00 -21.76
C TYR A 238 7.04 -6.50 -22.89
N ARG A 239 5.81 -6.88 -22.54
CA ARG A 239 4.76 -7.21 -23.53
C ARG A 239 3.56 -6.28 -23.38
N GLY A 240 3.20 -5.56 -24.43
CA GLY A 240 2.09 -4.61 -24.38
C GLY A 240 2.27 -3.44 -25.34
N ALA A 241 1.23 -2.62 -25.43
CA ALA A 241 1.27 -1.40 -26.25
C ALA A 241 1.90 -0.23 -25.47
N MET A 242 2.52 0.69 -26.20
CA MET A 242 3.14 1.91 -25.66
C MET A 242 2.88 3.07 -26.62
N GLU A 243 2.63 4.25 -26.07
CA GLU A 243 2.42 5.49 -26.84
C GLU A 243 3.03 6.68 -26.08
N GLY A 244 3.53 7.68 -26.81
CA GLY A 244 3.91 8.99 -26.27
C GLY A 244 5.02 8.92 -25.21
N VAL A 245 6.21 8.41 -25.57
CA VAL A 245 7.34 8.40 -24.64
C VAL A 245 8.00 9.77 -24.61
N ALA A 246 8.15 10.34 -23.42
CA ALA A 246 8.83 11.61 -23.25
C ALA A 246 9.81 11.58 -22.06
N LEU A 247 10.97 12.19 -22.27
CA LEU A 247 12.05 12.33 -21.28
C LEU A 247 12.40 13.81 -21.16
N TRP A 248 12.38 14.32 -19.93
CA TRP A 248 12.76 15.70 -19.60
C TRP A 248 14.03 15.70 -18.75
N GLY A 249 14.86 16.74 -18.90
CA GLY A 249 16.03 17.02 -18.08
C GLY A 249 15.74 17.77 -16.78
N ARG A 250 14.48 17.74 -16.32
CA ARG A 250 14.05 18.28 -15.03
C ARG A 250 13.02 17.36 -14.37
N ALA A 251 12.90 17.44 -13.05
CA ALA A 251 11.80 16.83 -12.32
C ALA A 251 10.55 17.69 -12.44
N ARG A 252 9.53 17.23 -13.17
CA ARG A 252 8.27 17.93 -13.35
C ARG A 252 7.40 17.78 -12.09
N PRO A 253 6.73 18.85 -11.62
CA PRO A 253 5.77 18.74 -10.54
C PRO A 253 4.54 17.95 -11.00
N GLN A 254 3.84 17.34 -10.04
CA GLN A 254 2.69 16.46 -10.34
C GLN A 254 1.55 17.18 -11.10
N GLN A 255 1.36 18.48 -10.88
CA GLN A 255 0.39 19.29 -11.63
C GLN A 255 0.69 19.32 -13.14
N GLU A 256 1.98 19.44 -13.48
CA GLU A 256 2.41 19.41 -14.88
C GLU A 256 2.26 18.02 -15.50
N ILE A 257 2.52 16.95 -14.74
CA ILE A 257 2.31 15.56 -15.18
C ILE A 257 0.82 15.32 -15.43
N ALA A 258 -0.06 15.78 -14.52
CA ALA A 258 -1.50 15.67 -14.67
C ALA A 258 -2.03 16.47 -15.89
N GLY A 259 -1.50 17.67 -16.12
CA GLY A 259 -1.82 18.47 -17.30
C GLY A 259 -1.33 17.84 -18.60
N GLY A 260 -0.10 17.30 -18.61
CA GLY A 260 0.50 16.61 -19.75
C GLY A 260 -0.26 15.34 -20.14
N MET A 261 -0.74 14.58 -19.17
CA MET A 261 -1.58 13.38 -19.41
C MET A 261 -2.85 13.71 -20.23
N ARG A 262 -3.41 14.92 -20.07
CA ARG A 262 -4.65 15.37 -20.76
C ARG A 262 -4.37 16.01 -22.12
N SER A 263 -3.19 16.61 -22.29
CA SER A 263 -2.82 17.32 -23.50
C SER A 263 -2.02 16.44 -24.44
N ARG A 264 -2.51 16.25 -25.67
CA ARG A 264 -1.77 15.54 -26.75
C ARG A 264 -0.85 16.47 -27.55
N GLN A 265 -0.67 17.72 -27.11
CA GLN A 265 0.17 18.68 -27.82
C GLN A 265 1.65 18.41 -27.53
N ARG A 266 2.50 18.65 -28.54
CA ARG A 266 3.94 18.60 -28.37
C ARG A 266 4.36 19.64 -27.33
N PRO A 267 5.01 19.26 -26.23
CA PRO A 267 5.45 20.23 -25.23
C PRO A 267 6.49 21.17 -25.82
N SER A 268 6.35 22.49 -25.60
CA SER A 268 7.34 23.51 -25.99
C SER A 268 8.41 23.75 -24.92
N ASP A 269 8.59 22.78 -24.02
CA ASP A 269 9.48 22.91 -22.86
C ASP A 269 10.95 22.70 -23.29
N PRO A 270 11.86 23.67 -23.03
CA PRO A 270 13.28 23.55 -23.40
C PRO A 270 14.00 22.40 -22.67
N SER A 271 13.45 21.91 -21.55
CA SER A 271 13.98 20.74 -20.84
C SER A 271 13.57 19.40 -21.47
N LEU A 272 12.74 19.39 -22.51
CA LEU A 272 12.32 18.17 -23.22
C LEU A 272 13.50 17.60 -24.04
N VAL A 273 14.01 16.46 -23.59
CA VAL A 273 15.14 15.75 -24.23
C VAL A 273 14.63 14.80 -25.32
N ILE A 274 13.58 14.04 -25.03
CA ILE A 274 12.97 13.09 -25.96
C ILE A 274 11.46 13.31 -25.95
N HIS A 275 10.88 13.30 -27.14
CA HIS A 275 9.44 13.15 -27.37
C HIS A 275 9.27 12.22 -28.56
N GLU A 276 8.65 11.08 -28.33
CA GLU A 276 8.48 10.02 -29.30
C GLU A 276 6.98 9.76 -29.55
N THR A 277 6.57 10.01 -30.79
CA THR A 277 5.23 9.77 -31.30
C THR A 277 5.14 8.45 -32.09
N PHE A 278 6.27 7.77 -32.30
CA PHE A 278 6.41 6.51 -33.04
C PHE A 278 5.91 6.54 -34.49
N GLU A 279 5.77 7.73 -35.09
CA GLU A 279 5.46 7.86 -36.53
C GLU A 279 6.60 7.30 -37.41
N ASN A 280 7.85 7.54 -36.98
CA ASN A 280 9.03 6.97 -37.62
C ASN A 280 10.09 6.63 -36.55
N PRO A 281 9.94 5.49 -35.85
CA PRO A 281 10.82 5.13 -34.72
C PRO A 281 12.28 4.98 -35.16
N SER A 282 12.52 4.55 -36.42
CA SER A 282 13.87 4.39 -36.98
C SER A 282 14.70 5.68 -37.00
N ARG A 283 14.08 6.86 -36.87
CA ARG A 283 14.81 8.15 -36.79
C ARG A 283 15.63 8.26 -35.52
N LYS A 284 15.07 7.89 -34.36
CA LYS A 284 15.69 8.05 -33.04
C LYS A 284 16.13 6.74 -32.40
N TRP A 285 15.57 5.61 -32.83
CA TRP A 285 15.76 4.32 -32.20
C TRP A 285 16.50 3.33 -33.10
N LEU A 286 17.21 2.42 -32.46
CA LEU A 286 17.85 1.25 -33.04
C LEU A 286 17.24 0.00 -32.39
N THR A 287 17.18 -1.10 -33.13
CA THR A 287 16.90 -2.40 -32.54
C THR A 287 18.12 -2.91 -31.78
N VAL A 288 17.91 -3.83 -30.84
CA VAL A 288 19.01 -4.64 -30.31
C VAL A 288 19.55 -5.58 -31.39
N LYS A 289 20.74 -6.16 -31.16
CA LYS A 289 21.33 -7.14 -32.09
C LYS A 289 20.33 -8.29 -32.31
N ASP A 290 20.14 -8.66 -33.58
CA ASP A 290 19.21 -9.71 -34.03
C ASP A 290 17.72 -9.42 -33.70
N GLY A 291 17.42 -8.17 -33.33
CA GLY A 291 16.08 -7.72 -32.99
C GLY A 291 15.31 -7.08 -34.15
N SER A 292 14.01 -6.86 -33.94
CA SER A 292 13.10 -6.24 -34.91
C SER A 292 12.41 -5.01 -34.31
N PHE A 293 11.91 -4.12 -35.16
CA PHE A 293 11.08 -3.02 -34.66
C PHE A 293 9.74 -3.57 -34.12
N PRO A 294 9.22 -3.02 -33.01
CA PRO A 294 7.88 -3.29 -32.50
C PRO A 294 6.80 -3.13 -33.57
N ARG A 295 5.71 -3.89 -33.43
CA ARG A 295 4.57 -3.83 -34.36
C ARG A 295 3.75 -2.55 -34.12
N GLU A 296 2.93 -2.14 -35.07
CA GLU A 296 1.92 -1.11 -34.82
C GLU A 296 0.90 -1.64 -33.79
N GLY A 297 0.67 -0.87 -32.74
CA GLY A 297 -0.21 -1.24 -31.63
C GLY A 297 -1.59 -0.60 -31.76
N PRO A 298 -2.60 -1.12 -31.04
CA PRO A 298 -3.87 -0.42 -30.91
C PRO A 298 -3.63 0.91 -30.22
N GLY A 299 -3.93 2.03 -30.87
CA GLY A 299 -3.74 3.39 -30.32
C GLY A 299 -4.63 3.68 -29.11
N LEU A 300 -4.35 4.81 -28.44
CA LEU A 300 -5.23 5.38 -27.41
C LEU A 300 -6.54 5.87 -28.05
N GLY A 301 -7.49 4.95 -28.26
CA GLY A 301 -8.87 5.26 -28.66
C GLY A 301 -9.54 6.12 -27.60
N GLY A 302 -10.43 7.05 -28.01
CA GLY A 302 -11.09 8.05 -27.14
C GLY A 302 -12.05 7.50 -26.07
N GLY A 303 -11.86 6.25 -25.63
CA GLY A 303 -12.56 5.70 -24.48
C GLY A 303 -12.09 6.34 -23.19
N ALA A 304 -13.03 6.67 -22.32
CA ALA A 304 -12.77 7.29 -21.02
C ALA A 304 -11.70 6.50 -20.25
N LEU A 305 -10.62 7.19 -19.90
CA LEU A 305 -9.58 6.69 -19.01
C LEU A 305 -10.20 6.47 -17.63
N ASP A 306 -10.30 5.23 -17.18
CA ASP A 306 -10.65 4.98 -15.79
C ASP A 306 -9.44 5.32 -14.92
N THR A 307 -9.38 6.58 -14.49
CA THR A 307 -8.39 7.09 -13.54
C THR A 307 -8.76 6.77 -12.10
N SER A 308 -9.71 5.85 -11.85
CA SER A 308 -10.08 5.48 -10.49
C SER A 308 -8.90 4.79 -9.80
N LEU A 309 -8.46 5.38 -8.70
CA LEU A 309 -7.53 4.72 -7.79
C LEU A 309 -8.33 3.73 -6.93
N GLU A 310 -7.97 2.45 -6.98
CA GLU A 310 -8.51 1.44 -6.06
C GLU A 310 -7.76 1.52 -4.72
N PRO A 311 -8.47 1.68 -3.58
CA PRO A 311 -7.84 1.63 -2.27
C PRO A 311 -7.36 0.21 -1.95
N PRO A 312 -6.14 0.03 -1.41
CA PRO A 312 -5.65 -1.28 -1.00
C PRO A 312 -6.44 -1.83 0.20
N ALA A 313 -6.43 -3.14 0.39
CA ALA A 313 -6.93 -3.76 1.61
C ALA A 313 -6.12 -3.27 2.84
N CYS A 314 -6.78 -3.16 4.00
CA CYS A 314 -6.22 -2.61 5.24
C CYS A 314 -4.96 -3.37 5.74
N GLY A 315 -3.95 -2.61 6.17
CA GLY A 315 -2.57 -3.01 6.52
C GLY A 315 -1.64 -1.79 6.37
N GLN A 316 -0.30 -1.89 6.50
CA GLN A 316 0.58 -0.75 6.17
C GLN A 316 0.28 -0.27 4.73
N THR A 317 -0.31 0.91 4.61
CA THR A 317 -0.83 1.42 3.34
C THR A 317 0.07 2.54 2.83
N ILE A 318 -0.10 2.89 1.55
CA ILE A 318 0.55 4.06 0.98
C ILE A 318 0.17 5.37 1.70
N CYS A 319 -0.95 5.38 2.42
CA CYS A 319 -1.42 6.52 3.20
C CYS A 319 -0.58 6.76 4.47
N ASP A 320 0.22 5.78 4.89
CA ASP A 320 1.19 5.96 5.98
C ASP A 320 2.40 6.80 5.53
N ASN A 321 2.62 6.89 4.20
CA ASN A 321 3.60 7.81 3.65
C ASN A 321 3.00 9.22 3.58
N VAL A 322 3.42 10.07 4.51
CA VAL A 322 2.94 11.46 4.64
C VAL A 322 3.08 12.25 3.34
N GLU A 323 4.15 12.05 2.57
CA GLU A 323 4.34 12.76 1.29
C GLU A 323 3.36 12.28 0.20
N VAL A 324 3.02 11.00 0.19
CA VAL A 324 1.97 10.49 -0.71
C VAL A 324 0.60 11.01 -0.26
N ALA A 325 0.25 10.87 1.01
CA ALA A 325 -1.04 11.33 1.54
C ALA A 325 -1.25 12.84 1.32
N ALA A 326 -0.22 13.67 1.57
CA ALA A 326 -0.25 15.10 1.32
C ALA A 326 -0.41 15.43 -0.18
N SER A 327 0.20 14.65 -1.06
CA SER A 327 -0.01 14.77 -2.51
C SER A 327 -1.49 14.58 -2.86
N TYR A 328 -2.15 13.49 -2.44
CA TYR A 328 -3.58 13.28 -2.72
C TYR A 328 -4.46 14.43 -2.20
N ASN A 329 -4.11 15.02 -1.06
CA ASN A 329 -4.82 16.18 -0.53
C ASN A 329 -4.70 17.44 -1.39
N SER A 330 -3.65 17.55 -2.19
CA SER A 330 -3.41 18.70 -3.07
C SER A 330 -4.13 18.59 -4.42
N PHE A 331 -4.71 17.43 -4.77
CA PHE A 331 -5.36 17.19 -6.06
C PHE A 331 -6.84 16.81 -5.89
N TRP A 332 -7.72 17.81 -6.08
CA TRP A 332 -9.17 17.65 -5.93
C TRP A 332 -9.76 16.54 -6.81
N GLU A 333 -9.20 16.32 -8.00
CA GLU A 333 -9.68 15.31 -8.94
C GLU A 333 -9.52 13.86 -8.45
N PHE A 334 -8.64 13.63 -7.47
CA PHE A 334 -8.51 12.33 -6.81
C PHE A 334 -9.50 12.14 -5.65
N ARG A 335 -10.17 13.21 -5.21
CA ARG A 335 -11.20 13.20 -4.17
C ARG A 335 -12.60 12.97 -4.76
N ARG A 336 -12.74 11.91 -5.56
CA ARG A 336 -14.06 11.50 -6.05
C ARG A 336 -14.99 11.25 -4.86
N PRO A 337 -16.29 11.59 -4.95
CA PRO A 337 -17.24 11.31 -3.88
C PRO A 337 -17.17 9.85 -3.44
N ARG A 338 -17.00 9.63 -2.14
CA ARG A 338 -16.98 8.31 -1.51
C ARG A 338 -18.07 8.23 -0.46
N THR A 339 -18.75 7.10 -0.40
CA THR A 339 -19.73 6.81 0.65
C THR A 339 -19.22 5.67 1.52
N VAL A 340 -18.99 5.95 2.80
CA VAL A 340 -18.60 4.97 3.81
C VAL A 340 -19.84 4.47 4.51
N ARG A 341 -20.16 3.19 4.31
CA ARG A 341 -21.29 2.53 4.98
C ARG A 341 -20.81 1.94 6.29
N TYR A 342 -21.47 2.29 7.38
CA TYR A 342 -21.19 1.71 8.69
C TYR A 342 -22.47 1.30 9.40
N ARG A 343 -22.32 0.36 10.32
CA ARG A 343 -23.43 -0.16 11.12
C ARG A 343 -23.14 0.05 12.59
N VAL A 344 -24.07 0.69 13.28
CA VAL A 344 -24.08 0.74 14.74
C VAL A 344 -24.94 -0.40 15.25
N VAL A 345 -24.34 -1.32 16.01
CA VAL A 345 -25.08 -2.35 16.73
C VAL A 345 -25.37 -1.83 18.13
N ASN A 346 -26.62 -1.48 18.41
CA ASN A 346 -27.03 -0.92 19.68
C ASN A 346 -27.76 -1.96 20.52
N VAL A 347 -27.15 -2.35 21.64
CA VAL A 347 -27.70 -3.39 22.52
C VAL A 347 -28.58 -2.73 23.58
N SER A 348 -29.75 -3.30 23.84
CA SER A 348 -30.70 -2.89 24.87
C SER A 348 -31.09 -4.10 25.72
N ASP A 349 -31.75 -3.87 26.85
CA ASP A 349 -32.34 -4.98 27.61
C ASP A 349 -33.47 -5.68 26.82
N ASP A 350 -33.89 -6.87 27.28
CA ASP A 350 -34.95 -7.67 26.63
C ASP A 350 -36.28 -6.92 26.57
N SER A 351 -36.48 -5.97 27.50
CA SER A 351 -37.66 -5.10 27.55
C SER A 351 -37.59 -3.92 26.59
N ARG A 352 -36.56 -3.86 25.74
CA ARG A 352 -36.27 -2.76 24.80
C ARG A 352 -36.05 -1.42 25.48
N ARG A 353 -35.65 -1.45 26.75
CA ARG A 353 -35.31 -0.29 27.57
C ARG A 353 -33.79 -0.23 27.71
N ARG A 354 -33.29 0.91 28.19
CA ARG A 354 -31.88 1.13 28.54
C ARG A 354 -30.89 0.75 27.41
N PRO A 355 -31.01 1.35 26.21
CA PRO A 355 -30.03 1.13 25.15
C PRO A 355 -28.62 1.52 25.60
N THR A 356 -27.60 0.86 25.06
CA THR A 356 -26.19 1.21 25.31
C THR A 356 -25.91 2.66 24.95
N VAL A 357 -26.46 3.11 23.81
CA VAL A 357 -26.37 4.50 23.35
C VAL A 357 -27.75 4.97 22.92
N THR A 358 -28.12 6.21 23.23
CA THR A 358 -29.43 6.75 22.82
C THR A 358 -29.48 7.01 21.31
N ALA A 359 -30.68 6.98 20.72
CA ALA A 359 -30.86 7.33 19.31
C ALA A 359 -30.35 8.74 18.98
N LYS A 360 -30.53 9.69 19.91
CA LYS A 360 -30.03 11.07 19.78
C LYS A 360 -28.50 11.11 19.71
N GLN A 361 -27.82 10.35 20.55
CA GLN A 361 -26.35 10.26 20.51
C GLN A 361 -25.85 9.65 19.20
N ILE A 362 -26.49 8.58 18.71
CA ILE A 362 -26.15 7.96 17.42
C ILE A 362 -26.30 8.98 16.28
N SER A 363 -27.43 9.69 16.24
CA SER A 363 -27.69 10.71 15.22
C SER A 363 -26.69 11.87 15.29
N LEU A 364 -26.35 12.34 16.48
CA LEU A 364 -25.40 13.44 16.67
C LEU A 364 -24.00 13.05 16.22
N GLN A 365 -23.53 11.85 16.59
CA GLN A 365 -22.22 11.36 16.15
C GLN A 365 -22.19 11.14 14.63
N HIS A 366 -23.28 10.64 14.04
CA HIS A 366 -23.42 10.50 12.59
C HIS A 366 -23.33 11.85 11.87
N GLN A 367 -23.98 12.87 12.40
CA GLN A 367 -23.88 14.24 11.90
C GLN A 367 -22.44 14.74 11.97
N HIS A 368 -21.77 14.61 13.12
CA HIS A 368 -20.38 15.03 13.28
C HIS A 368 -19.44 14.32 12.28
N LEU A 369 -19.66 13.04 11.98
CA LEU A 369 -18.89 12.33 10.94
C LEU A 369 -19.09 12.97 9.56
N ASN A 370 -20.33 13.24 9.16
CA ASN A 370 -20.59 13.87 7.87
C ASN A 370 -20.07 15.31 7.79
N GLU A 371 -20.17 16.08 8.87
CA GLU A 371 -19.63 17.45 8.94
C GLU A 371 -18.10 17.47 8.86
N ALA A 372 -17.41 16.59 9.60
CA ALA A 372 -15.95 16.53 9.61
C ALA A 372 -15.37 16.06 8.26
N PHE A 373 -16.04 15.13 7.58
CA PHE A 373 -15.53 14.49 6.37
C PHE A 373 -16.14 15.03 5.06
N GLY A 374 -17.24 15.78 5.14
CA GLY A 374 -17.90 16.43 4.00
C GLY A 374 -16.97 17.29 3.13
N PRO A 375 -16.07 18.13 3.69
CA PRO A 375 -15.11 18.92 2.91
C PRO A 375 -14.17 18.08 2.02
N TYR A 376 -14.07 16.78 2.26
CA TYR A 376 -13.22 15.85 1.52
C TYR A 376 -14.02 14.97 0.54
N ASN A 377 -15.29 15.29 0.27
CA ASN A 377 -16.23 14.49 -0.53
C ASN A 377 -16.44 13.07 0.03
N ILE A 378 -16.37 12.92 1.35
CA ILE A 378 -16.64 11.64 2.03
C ILE A 378 -17.96 11.78 2.78
N THR A 379 -18.94 10.98 2.40
CA THR A 379 -20.23 10.87 3.09
C THR A 379 -20.26 9.59 3.91
N TRP A 380 -20.84 9.65 5.10
CA TRP A 380 -21.08 8.48 5.93
C TRP A 380 -22.55 8.08 5.83
N GLU A 381 -22.82 6.80 5.63
CA GLU A 381 -24.15 6.21 5.55
C GLU A 381 -24.34 5.28 6.75
N LEU A 382 -25.25 5.63 7.65
CA LEU A 382 -25.52 4.91 8.89
C LEU A 382 -26.61 3.85 8.69
N SER A 383 -26.35 2.64 9.18
CA SER A 383 -27.39 1.67 9.51
C SER A 383 -27.37 1.36 11.02
N VAL A 384 -28.53 1.28 11.66
CA VAL A 384 -28.62 0.91 13.08
C VAL A 384 -29.24 -0.48 13.18
N HIS A 385 -28.56 -1.38 13.88
CA HIS A 385 -29.07 -2.70 14.22
C HIS A 385 -29.28 -2.78 15.73
N ASN A 386 -30.54 -2.82 16.16
CA ASN A 386 -30.87 -2.92 17.58
C ASN A 386 -30.93 -4.40 17.99
N VAL A 387 -30.24 -4.72 19.08
CA VAL A 387 -30.23 -6.05 19.70
C VAL A 387 -30.87 -5.95 21.07
N TYR A 388 -31.88 -6.77 21.35
CA TYR A 388 -32.59 -6.81 22.64
C TYR A 388 -32.16 -8.06 23.37
N ASN A 389 -31.19 -7.92 24.27
CA ASN A 389 -30.64 -9.04 25.01
C ASN A 389 -30.02 -8.55 26.32
N THR A 390 -30.68 -8.82 27.45
CA THR A 390 -30.20 -8.35 28.77
C THR A 390 -28.84 -8.93 29.13
N SER A 391 -28.58 -10.19 28.75
CA SER A 391 -27.29 -10.85 29.00
C SER A 391 -26.16 -10.16 28.21
N LEU A 392 -26.34 -9.96 26.90
CA LEU A 392 -25.38 -9.24 26.06
C LEU A 392 -25.20 -7.79 26.51
N ARG A 393 -26.27 -7.13 26.99
CA ARG A 393 -26.21 -5.75 27.48
C ARG A 393 -25.34 -5.58 28.72
N ARG A 394 -25.25 -6.63 29.55
CA ARG A 394 -24.45 -6.65 30.79
C ARG A 394 -23.01 -7.08 30.55
N ARG A 395 -22.76 -7.86 29.50
CA ARG A 395 -21.40 -8.29 29.13
C ARG A 395 -20.52 -7.11 28.76
N LEU A 396 -19.31 -7.13 29.29
CA LEU A 396 -18.22 -6.29 28.81
C LEU A 396 -17.64 -6.90 27.53
N VAL A 397 -17.52 -6.08 26.48
CA VAL A 397 -16.86 -6.48 25.24
C VAL A 397 -15.58 -5.67 25.12
N LEU A 398 -14.44 -6.35 25.22
CA LEU A 398 -13.13 -5.77 24.93
C LEU A 398 -12.72 -6.22 23.52
N ALA A 399 -12.34 -5.27 22.69
CA ALA A 399 -11.89 -5.58 21.34
C ALA A 399 -10.62 -6.43 21.40
N ASN A 400 -10.63 -7.56 20.69
CA ASN A 400 -9.50 -8.49 20.54
C ASN A 400 -9.02 -9.21 21.81
N CYS A 401 -9.67 -9.05 22.96
CA CYS A 401 -9.40 -9.85 24.16
C CYS A 401 -10.54 -10.86 24.37
N ASP A 402 -10.25 -12.13 24.10
CA ASP A 402 -11.21 -13.22 24.36
C ASP A 402 -11.33 -13.47 25.85
N ALA A 403 -12.55 -13.73 26.32
CA ALA A 403 -12.78 -13.92 27.75
C ALA A 403 -11.87 -15.00 28.34
N GLY A 404 -11.66 -16.12 27.63
CA GLY A 404 -10.87 -17.27 28.07
C GLY A 404 -9.37 -17.05 28.20
N LYS A 405 -8.84 -15.97 27.62
CA LYS A 405 -7.45 -15.52 27.74
C LYS A 405 -7.16 -14.84 29.06
N VAL A 406 -8.20 -14.24 29.67
CA VAL A 406 -8.03 -13.54 30.95
C VAL A 406 -7.69 -14.53 32.06
N GLY A 407 -6.50 -14.43 32.63
CA GLY A 407 -6.07 -15.29 33.73
C GLY A 407 -5.73 -16.72 33.32
N ASP A 408 -5.26 -16.94 32.11
CA ASP A 408 -4.85 -18.25 31.60
C ASP A 408 -3.38 -18.61 31.92
N GLU A 409 -2.78 -17.89 32.87
CA GLU A 409 -1.37 -17.98 33.28
C GLU A 409 -0.36 -17.47 32.24
N GLU A 410 -0.80 -16.99 31.09
CA GLU A 410 0.02 -16.27 30.11
C GLU A 410 -0.25 -14.75 30.24
N CYS A 411 0.68 -13.91 29.76
CA CYS A 411 0.37 -12.50 29.58
C CYS A 411 -0.04 -12.30 28.12
N ASP A 412 -1.34 -12.12 27.90
CA ASP A 412 -1.91 -11.73 26.62
C ASP A 412 -1.92 -10.20 26.47
N PRO A 413 -1.11 -9.62 25.57
CA PRO A 413 -1.02 -8.17 25.39
C PRO A 413 -2.36 -7.50 25.05
N GLU A 414 -3.24 -8.19 24.33
CA GLU A 414 -4.60 -7.76 24.03
C GLU A 414 -5.50 -7.63 25.27
N CYS A 415 -5.22 -8.41 26.32
CA CYS A 415 -5.97 -8.43 27.57
C CYS A 415 -5.30 -7.59 28.67
N ASN A 416 -4.23 -6.86 28.35
CA ASN A 416 -3.54 -5.97 29.28
C ASN A 416 -4.30 -4.66 29.50
N HIS A 417 -5.40 -4.72 30.26
CA HIS A 417 -6.30 -3.60 30.52
C HIS A 417 -6.76 -3.57 31.99
N THR A 418 -7.13 -2.40 32.51
CA THR A 418 -7.64 -2.29 33.89
C THR A 418 -8.92 -3.10 34.12
N LEU A 419 -9.78 -3.15 33.11
CA LEU A 419 -11.06 -3.88 33.12
C LEU A 419 -10.92 -5.41 33.13
N THR A 420 -9.72 -5.97 32.94
CA THR A 420 -9.41 -7.41 33.04
C THR A 420 -8.46 -7.70 34.19
N GLY A 421 -8.16 -6.70 35.03
CA GLY A 421 -7.14 -6.83 36.07
C GLY A 421 -5.72 -6.96 35.51
N TYR A 422 -5.44 -6.44 34.32
CA TYR A 422 -4.18 -6.65 33.59
C TYR A 422 -3.92 -8.13 33.32
N ASP A 423 -4.92 -8.77 32.73
CA ASP A 423 -4.94 -10.20 32.49
C ASP A 423 -4.83 -10.99 33.81
N ALA A 424 -5.75 -10.75 34.73
CA ALA A 424 -5.74 -11.27 36.11
C ALA A 424 -4.38 -11.08 36.85
N GLY A 425 -3.60 -10.08 36.46
CA GLY A 425 -2.30 -9.74 37.02
C GLY A 425 -1.10 -10.34 36.27
N TYR A 426 -1.29 -11.24 35.31
CA TYR A 426 -0.18 -11.90 34.59
C TYR A 426 0.59 -10.94 33.67
N CYS A 427 -0.05 -9.88 33.16
CA CYS A 427 0.64 -8.85 32.39
C CYS A 427 1.34 -7.77 33.24
N ARG A 428 1.31 -7.89 34.57
CA ARG A 428 2.04 -6.98 35.46
C ARG A 428 3.43 -7.52 35.77
N LYS A 429 4.45 -6.68 35.57
CA LYS A 429 5.86 -6.99 35.88
C LYS A 429 6.13 -7.10 37.39
N HIS A 430 5.30 -6.45 38.21
CA HIS A 430 5.39 -6.48 39.66
C HIS A 430 4.12 -7.08 40.23
N LYS A 431 4.25 -7.82 41.34
CA LYS A 431 3.08 -8.33 42.05
C LYS A 431 2.17 -7.14 42.41
N PRO A 432 0.89 -7.17 42.01
CA PRO A 432 -0.06 -6.13 42.35
C PRO A 432 -0.13 -5.99 43.87
N HIS A 433 0.09 -4.77 44.38
CA HIS A 433 -0.08 -4.49 45.80
C HIS A 433 -1.58 -4.49 46.13
N CYS A 434 -1.97 -5.43 46.99
CA CYS A 434 -3.30 -5.48 47.58
C CYS A 434 -3.14 -5.23 49.10
N PRO A 435 -3.78 -4.19 49.66
CA PRO A 435 -3.78 -3.92 51.09
C PRO A 435 -4.24 -5.13 51.92
N PRO A 436 -3.63 -5.43 53.08
CA PRO A 436 -3.91 -6.65 53.85
C PRO A 436 -5.35 -6.77 54.37
N ASP A 437 -6.07 -5.66 54.48
CA ASP A 437 -7.43 -5.53 54.99
C ASP A 437 -8.51 -5.69 53.91
N LYS A 438 -8.12 -5.81 52.64
CA LYS A 438 -9.05 -5.88 51.50
C LYS A 438 -9.48 -7.28 51.10
N PRO A 439 -8.58 -8.28 50.99
CA PRO A 439 -8.95 -9.64 50.60
C PRO A 439 -10.08 -10.23 51.45
N GLY A 440 -11.26 -10.44 50.85
CA GLY A 440 -12.38 -11.09 51.53
C GLY A 440 -13.15 -10.17 52.48
N ASN A 441 -13.10 -8.85 52.28
CA ASN A 441 -13.79 -7.86 53.12
C ASN A 441 -15.29 -7.73 52.81
N GLY A 442 -15.81 -8.52 51.87
CA GLY A 442 -17.21 -8.47 51.42
C GLY A 442 -17.48 -7.38 50.38
N ALA A 443 -16.45 -6.83 49.75
CA ALA A 443 -16.50 -5.95 48.59
C ALA A 443 -15.56 -6.48 47.50
N CYS A 444 -15.83 -6.20 46.23
CA CYS A 444 -14.89 -6.53 45.16
C CYS A 444 -13.93 -5.35 44.91
N ASP A 445 -12.70 -5.48 45.41
CA ASP A 445 -11.60 -4.52 45.28
C ASP A 445 -10.79 -4.79 43.99
N PRO A 446 -10.83 -3.89 42.98
CA PRO A 446 -10.19 -4.11 41.68
C PRO A 446 -8.67 -4.34 41.72
N GLU A 447 -7.97 -3.78 42.72
CA GLU A 447 -6.53 -3.98 42.94
C GLU A 447 -6.19 -5.38 43.48
N CYS A 448 -7.16 -6.06 44.08
CA CYS A 448 -7.07 -7.41 44.65
C CYS A 448 -7.72 -8.46 43.72
N ASN A 449 -8.41 -8.03 42.66
CA ASN A 449 -9.06 -8.88 41.67
C ASN A 449 -8.09 -9.47 40.63
N VAL A 450 -7.16 -10.28 41.13
CA VAL A 450 -6.06 -10.91 40.38
C VAL A 450 -5.81 -12.32 40.95
N ASP A 451 -5.19 -13.19 40.16
CA ASP A 451 -4.98 -14.58 40.55
C ASP A 451 -4.17 -14.71 41.85
N ALA A 452 -3.11 -13.91 41.99
CA ALA A 452 -2.24 -13.88 43.17
C ALA A 452 -2.95 -13.59 44.51
N HIS A 453 -4.13 -12.97 44.48
CA HIS A 453 -4.94 -12.66 45.67
C HIS A 453 -6.27 -13.40 45.68
N GLY A 454 -6.37 -14.49 44.90
CA GLY A 454 -7.58 -15.32 44.84
C GLY A 454 -8.80 -14.58 44.32
N TYR A 455 -8.62 -13.58 43.44
CA TYR A 455 -9.70 -12.73 42.94
C TYR A 455 -10.47 -12.07 44.08
N ASP A 456 -9.70 -11.44 44.98
CA ASP A 456 -10.19 -10.83 46.21
C ASP A 456 -10.81 -11.84 47.19
N ASN A 457 -10.12 -12.96 47.41
CA ASN A 457 -10.63 -14.13 48.15
C ASN A 457 -12.02 -14.60 47.69
N GLY A 458 -12.34 -14.42 46.40
CA GLY A 458 -13.60 -14.82 45.79
C GLY A 458 -14.70 -13.77 45.84
N ASP A 459 -14.51 -12.63 46.50
CA ASP A 459 -15.51 -11.56 46.55
C ASP A 459 -15.85 -11.01 45.15
N CYS A 460 -14.86 -10.93 44.27
CA CYS A 460 -15.06 -10.47 42.89
C CYS A 460 -15.83 -11.45 41.98
N CYS A 461 -15.99 -12.70 42.43
CA CYS A 461 -16.80 -13.73 41.78
C CYS A 461 -18.05 -14.10 42.60
N ASN A 462 -18.40 -13.32 43.63
CA ASN A 462 -19.56 -13.57 44.46
C ASN A 462 -20.76 -12.71 44.01
N PRO A 463 -21.87 -13.32 43.54
CA PRO A 463 -23.03 -12.60 43.01
C PRO A 463 -23.80 -11.82 44.08
N ASN A 464 -23.57 -12.10 45.37
CA ASN A 464 -24.14 -11.34 46.48
C ASN A 464 -23.34 -10.07 46.80
N VAL A 465 -22.10 -9.97 46.31
CA VAL A 465 -21.16 -8.88 46.60
C VAL A 465 -21.03 -7.93 45.41
N THR A 466 -20.97 -8.45 44.19
CA THR A 466 -20.67 -7.67 42.97
C THR A 466 -21.45 -8.13 41.75
N ASP A 467 -21.43 -7.32 40.68
CA ASP A 467 -21.89 -7.72 39.35
C ASP A 467 -20.84 -8.62 38.69
N VAL A 468 -20.92 -9.93 38.98
CA VAL A 468 -19.98 -10.96 38.51
C VAL A 468 -19.79 -10.96 36.99
N THR A 469 -20.77 -10.46 36.22
CA THR A 469 -20.66 -10.36 34.75
C THR A 469 -19.63 -9.32 34.27
N LYS A 470 -19.11 -8.51 35.19
CA LYS A 470 -18.09 -7.49 34.93
C LYS A 470 -16.81 -7.71 35.73
N THR A 471 -16.90 -8.34 36.89
CA THR A 471 -15.77 -8.43 37.84
C THR A 471 -15.22 -9.84 38.02
N CYS A 472 -15.93 -10.89 37.62
CA CYS A 472 -15.44 -12.24 37.83
C CYS A 472 -14.45 -12.65 36.73
N PHE A 473 -13.15 -12.59 37.05
CA PHE A 473 -12.09 -12.99 36.13
C PHE A 473 -11.60 -14.42 36.36
N ASN A 474 -11.97 -15.05 37.48
CA ASN A 474 -11.51 -16.38 37.87
C ASN A 474 -11.91 -17.44 36.82
N PRO A 475 -10.94 -18.09 36.14
CA PRO A 475 -11.21 -19.13 35.15
C PRO A 475 -11.94 -20.35 35.71
N SER A 476 -11.78 -20.61 37.00
CA SER A 476 -12.39 -21.75 37.69
C SER A 476 -13.81 -21.46 38.17
N SER A 477 -14.27 -20.22 38.10
CA SER A 477 -15.61 -19.84 38.53
C SER A 477 -16.65 -20.20 37.47
N PRO A 478 -17.76 -20.86 37.84
CA PRO A 478 -18.88 -21.10 36.93
C PRO A 478 -19.65 -19.81 36.58
N LEU A 479 -19.32 -18.69 37.22
CA LEU A 479 -19.98 -17.38 37.07
C LEU A 479 -19.22 -16.41 36.16
N ARG A 480 -18.15 -16.89 35.50
CA ARG A 480 -17.35 -16.12 34.54
C ARG A 480 -18.12 -15.77 33.26
#